data_AF-A0A2G9QHL7-F1
#
_entry.id   AF-A0A2G9QHL7-F1
#
_cell.length_a   1.000
_cell.length_b   1.000
_cell.length_c   1.000
_cell.angle_alpha   90.00
_cell.angle_beta   90.00
_cell.angle_gamma   90.00
#
_symmetry.space_group_name_H-M   'P 1'
#
loop_
_entity.id
_entity.type
_entity.pdbx_description
1 polymer ?
#
loop_
_entity_poly.entity_id
_entity_poly.type
_entity_poly.pdbx_seq_one_letter_code
_entity_poly.pdbx_strand_id
1 'polypeptide(L)'
;MLTSIGQMADFGIKNRIIIFDKRHLESFQVDTASHLLSSFMTESDQNDDVTFSFIHLILQEFFAALIHYLPFYSGNLTDLLNKSRLCPKVHGELVLRFICGLSDNTTRALLKPYMEELSTEASRKVVNWLVSILQSEMLESYKKDKRRLLNVFFYLFESRNKALVTQTLKPFKCFEFFRVHHTPLHCAVLAFILNCCEDIERLYLNECNIESEGLEKLKRVLHTIKDIRLCGINLTDEQMPLLAQLSNNRSLKYLEFSSKAVSDRSAGYIRELMQASSSLQEIR
;
A
#
# COMPACT_ATOMS: atom_id res chain seq x y z
N MET A 1 2.67 2.21 29.64
CA MET A 1 3.23 3.18 28.68
C MET A 1 2.66 3.04 27.27
N LEU A 2 2.97 1.97 26.53
CA LEU A 2 2.56 1.82 25.12
C LEU A 2 1.03 1.88 24.95
N THR A 3 0.27 1.31 25.89
CA THR A 3 -1.20 1.41 25.92
C THR A 3 -1.68 2.86 26.03
N SER A 4 -1.14 3.63 26.98
CA SER A 4 -1.48 5.06 27.18
C SER A 4 -1.15 5.90 25.94
N ILE A 5 0.05 5.73 25.37
CA ILE A 5 0.47 6.41 24.14
C ILE A 5 -0.43 6.01 22.97
N GLY A 6 -0.75 4.72 22.83
CA GLY A 6 -1.64 4.20 21.79
C GLY A 6 -3.06 4.76 21.89
N GLN A 7 -3.62 4.85 23.09
CA GLN A 7 -4.93 5.46 23.33
C GLN A 7 -4.95 6.95 22.97
N MET A 8 -3.92 7.69 23.40
CA MET A 8 -3.76 9.10 23.06
C MET A 8 -3.59 9.29 21.55
N ALA A 9 -2.82 8.43 20.90
CA ALA A 9 -2.62 8.45 19.45
C ALA A 9 -3.93 8.22 18.70
N ASP A 10 -4.69 7.18 19.06
CA ASP A 10 -6.00 6.87 18.47
C ASP A 10 -7.03 8.00 18.70
N PHE A 11 -7.04 8.59 19.90
CA PHE A 11 -7.82 9.79 20.18
C PHE A 11 -7.40 10.96 19.26
N GLY A 12 -6.09 11.18 19.11
CA GLY A 12 -5.55 12.24 18.26
C GLY A 12 -5.95 12.06 16.81
N ILE A 13 -5.86 10.83 16.25
CA ILE A 13 -6.31 10.55 14.88
C ILE A 13 -7.81 10.79 14.72
N LYS A 14 -8.64 10.36 15.68
CA LYS A 14 -10.11 10.54 15.62
C LYS A 14 -10.54 12.00 15.69
N ASN A 15 -9.81 12.82 16.45
CA ASN A 15 -10.13 14.24 16.67
C ASN A 15 -9.26 15.21 15.87
N ARG A 16 -8.37 14.70 14.98
CA ARG A 16 -7.42 15.49 14.18
C ARG A 16 -6.49 16.36 15.03
N ILE A 17 -6.04 15.81 16.15
CA ILE A 17 -5.08 16.44 17.07
C ILE A 17 -3.69 15.87 16.80
N ILE A 18 -2.73 16.75 16.55
CA ILE A 18 -1.32 16.43 16.33
C ILE A 18 -0.38 17.02 17.39
N ILE A 19 -0.86 18.03 18.13
CA ILE A 19 -0.18 18.68 19.25
C ILE A 19 -1.04 18.44 20.49
N PHE A 20 -0.44 17.85 21.51
CA PHE A 20 -1.05 17.48 22.77
C PHE A 20 -0.50 18.39 23.86
N ASP A 21 -1.36 18.92 24.72
CA ASP A 21 -0.91 19.62 25.93
C ASP A 21 -0.74 18.64 27.10
N LYS A 22 -0.21 19.15 28.22
CA LYS A 22 -0.03 18.35 29.44
C LYS A 22 -1.31 17.70 29.95
N ARG A 23 -2.48 18.35 29.77
CA ARG A 23 -3.78 17.82 30.20
C ARG A 23 -4.16 16.57 29.41
N HIS A 24 -3.83 16.51 28.12
CA HIS A 24 -4.00 15.30 27.32
C HIS A 24 -3.16 14.15 27.90
N LEU A 25 -1.87 14.38 28.15
CA LEU A 25 -0.97 13.34 28.67
C LEU A 25 -1.45 12.83 30.03
N GLU A 26 -1.87 13.72 30.93
CA GLU A 26 -2.47 13.37 32.21
C GLU A 26 -3.76 12.56 32.06
N SER A 27 -4.66 12.96 31.14
CA SER A 27 -5.94 12.28 30.91
C SER A 27 -5.79 10.84 30.41
N PHE A 28 -4.76 10.57 29.61
CA PHE A 28 -4.42 9.23 29.12
C PHE A 28 -3.42 8.50 30.02
N GLN A 29 -3.00 9.10 31.13
CA GLN A 29 -2.01 8.53 32.05
C GLN A 29 -0.71 8.15 31.32
N VAL A 30 -0.24 9.04 30.45
CA VAL A 30 1.07 8.91 29.79
C VAL A 30 2.13 9.27 30.82
N ASP A 31 3.04 8.34 31.10
CA ASP A 31 4.13 8.59 32.04
C ASP A 31 5.23 9.43 31.36
N THR A 32 5.31 10.70 31.75
CA THR A 32 6.25 11.69 31.22
C THR A 32 7.65 11.56 31.80
N ALA A 33 7.83 10.80 32.88
CA ALA A 33 9.15 10.57 33.47
C ALA A 33 9.93 9.47 32.73
N SER A 34 9.26 8.70 31.87
CA SER A 34 9.91 7.64 31.10
C SER A 34 10.70 8.19 29.90
N HIS A 35 11.96 7.76 29.79
CA HIS A 35 12.78 7.98 28.60
C HIS A 35 12.18 7.40 27.31
N LEU A 36 11.21 6.48 27.40
CA LEU A 36 10.52 5.94 26.22
C LEU A 36 9.63 6.98 25.53
N LEU A 37 9.11 7.97 26.27
CA LEU A 37 8.26 9.01 25.68
C LEU A 37 9.07 9.86 24.69
N SER A 38 10.29 10.28 25.09
CA SER A 38 11.19 11.07 24.24
C SER A 38 11.66 10.33 22.98
N SER A 39 11.55 9.00 22.94
CA SER A 39 11.86 8.21 21.74
C SER A 39 10.81 8.32 20.64
N PHE A 40 9.58 8.75 20.98
CA PHE A 40 8.46 8.82 20.04
C PHE A 40 7.85 10.22 19.93
N MET A 41 8.05 11.07 20.92
CA MET A 41 7.47 12.39 21.02
C MET A 41 8.52 13.47 21.27
N THR A 42 8.28 14.64 20.71
CA THR A 42 9.02 15.88 20.94
C THR A 42 8.23 16.77 21.89
N GLU A 43 8.93 17.33 22.86
CA GLU A 43 8.43 18.39 23.73
C GLU A 43 8.82 19.75 23.14
N SER A 44 7.86 20.67 23.06
CA SER A 44 8.09 22.05 22.65
C SER A 44 7.55 23.01 23.70
N ASP A 45 8.42 23.91 24.13
CA ASP A 45 8.10 25.00 25.03
C ASP A 45 7.90 26.28 24.20
N GLN A 46 6.65 26.70 24.04
CA GLN A 46 6.30 27.95 23.38
C GLN A 46 5.30 28.71 24.26
N ASN A 47 5.67 29.92 24.68
CA ASN A 47 4.80 30.87 25.38
C ASN A 47 4.19 30.31 26.68
N ASP A 48 5.02 29.83 27.61
CA ASP A 48 4.66 29.35 28.96
C ASP A 48 3.80 28.07 29.03
N ASP A 49 3.43 27.46 27.89
CA ASP A 49 2.72 26.19 27.82
C ASP A 49 3.57 25.10 27.14
N VAL A 50 3.82 24.01 27.88
CA VAL A 50 4.51 22.82 27.37
C VAL A 50 3.57 21.98 26.52
N THR A 51 3.99 21.71 25.28
CA THR A 51 3.24 20.90 24.32
C THR A 51 4.07 19.71 23.82
N PHE A 52 3.39 18.68 23.36
CA PHE A 52 3.95 17.41 22.93
C PHE A 52 3.41 17.04 21.56
N SER A 53 4.26 16.53 20.68
CA SER A 53 3.83 15.96 19.39
C SER A 53 4.60 14.68 19.11
N PHE A 54 4.01 13.75 18.37
CA PHE A 54 4.80 12.63 17.85
C PHE A 54 5.90 13.17 16.92
N ILE A 55 7.10 12.59 16.99
CA ILE A 55 8.24 12.97 16.13
C ILE A 55 7.84 12.92 14.64
N HIS A 56 6.95 11.99 14.29
CA HIS A 56 6.37 11.91 12.96
C HIS A 56 4.90 11.44 13.04
N LEU A 57 4.04 11.97 12.18
CA LEU A 57 2.62 11.58 12.11
C LEU A 57 2.43 10.08 11.88
N ILE A 58 3.34 9.46 11.12
CA ILE A 58 3.34 8.00 10.89
C ILE A 58 3.44 7.22 12.22
N LEU A 59 4.21 7.72 13.20
CA LEU A 59 4.29 7.07 14.51
C LEU A 59 2.96 7.18 15.26
N GLN A 60 2.33 8.35 15.21
CA GLN A 60 0.98 8.53 15.77
C GLN A 60 -0.01 7.56 15.12
N GLU A 61 -0.01 7.43 13.79
CA GLU A 61 -0.88 6.50 13.07
C GLU A 61 -0.56 5.04 13.38
N PHE A 62 0.71 4.69 13.53
CA PHE A 62 1.14 3.35 13.93
C PHE A 62 0.64 3.01 15.34
N PHE A 63 0.84 3.88 16.33
CA PHE A 63 0.34 3.66 17.69
C PHE A 63 -1.18 3.62 17.77
N ALA A 64 -1.86 4.46 16.96
CA ALA A 64 -3.30 4.45 16.80
C ALA A 64 -3.82 3.14 16.19
N ALA A 65 -3.06 2.48 15.31
CA ALA A 65 -3.39 1.14 14.80
C ALA A 65 -3.09 0.04 15.82
N LEU A 66 -1.92 0.11 16.47
CA LEU A 66 -1.39 -0.89 17.38
C LEU A 66 -2.32 -1.13 18.58
N ILE A 67 -2.94 -0.08 19.12
CA ILE A 67 -3.81 -0.18 20.29
C ILE A 67 -5.01 -1.12 20.06
N HIS A 68 -5.50 -1.26 18.82
CA HIS A 68 -6.60 -2.18 18.47
C HIS A 68 -6.21 -3.66 18.50
N TYR A 69 -4.92 -3.95 18.65
CA TYR A 69 -4.38 -5.30 18.79
C TYR A 69 -3.97 -5.64 20.23
N LEU A 70 -3.92 -4.66 21.14
CA LEU A 70 -3.55 -4.92 22.53
C LEU A 70 -4.70 -5.57 23.31
N PRO A 71 -4.41 -6.53 24.20
CA PRO A 71 -5.42 -7.11 25.07
C PRO A 71 -6.02 -6.01 25.98
N PHE A 72 -7.30 -6.15 26.32
CA PHE A 72 -8.05 -5.22 27.18
C PHE A 72 -8.39 -3.83 26.61
N TYR A 73 -7.97 -3.48 25.39
CA TYR A 73 -8.48 -2.28 24.73
C TYR A 73 -9.92 -2.50 24.27
N SER A 74 -10.85 -1.70 24.79
CA SER A 74 -12.28 -1.76 24.49
C SER A 74 -12.67 -1.04 23.20
N GLY A 75 -11.71 -0.48 22.47
CA GLY A 75 -11.99 0.20 21.22
C GLY A 75 -12.59 -0.75 20.19
N ASN A 76 -13.56 -0.23 19.46
CA ASN A 76 -14.32 -1.02 18.53
C ASN A 76 -13.61 -1.06 17.16
N LEU A 77 -12.63 -1.97 17.02
CA LEU A 77 -11.95 -2.23 15.75
C LEU A 77 -12.95 -2.47 14.61
N THR A 78 -14.05 -3.19 14.88
CA THR A 78 -15.10 -3.41 13.89
C THR A 78 -15.75 -2.11 13.43
N ASP A 79 -16.04 -1.19 14.35
CA ASP A 79 -16.58 0.15 14.04
C ASP A 79 -15.57 1.00 13.23
N LEU A 80 -14.28 0.98 13.60
CA LEU A 80 -13.22 1.65 12.83
C LEU A 80 -13.18 1.12 11.39
N LEU A 81 -13.16 -0.20 11.23
CA LEU A 81 -13.17 -0.87 9.93
C LEU A 81 -14.44 -0.55 9.13
N ASN A 82 -15.62 -0.49 9.76
CA ASN A 82 -16.87 -0.14 9.08
C ASN A 82 -16.94 1.35 8.68
N LYS A 83 -16.52 2.27 9.55
CA LYS A 83 -16.48 3.70 9.27
C LYS A 83 -15.53 4.03 8.13
N SER A 84 -14.38 3.34 8.07
CA SER A 84 -13.43 3.51 6.97
C SER A 84 -14.01 3.18 5.59
N ARG A 85 -14.97 2.24 5.51
CA ARG A 85 -15.67 1.88 4.25
C ARG A 85 -16.57 3.01 3.76
N LEU A 86 -17.17 3.77 4.67
CA LEU A 86 -18.14 4.83 4.39
C LEU A 86 -17.47 6.18 4.12
N CYS A 87 -16.31 6.43 4.72
CA CYS A 87 -15.60 7.70 4.62
C CYS A 87 -14.08 7.50 4.49
N PRO A 88 -13.58 7.19 3.28
CA PRO A 88 -12.16 6.92 3.03
C PRO A 88 -11.23 8.09 3.40
N LYS A 89 -11.75 9.32 3.46
CA LYS A 89 -10.98 10.56 3.70
C LYS A 89 -10.90 10.98 5.18
N VAL A 90 -11.60 10.31 6.09
CA VAL A 90 -11.79 10.82 7.46
C VAL A 90 -10.74 10.30 8.45
N HIS A 91 -10.09 9.17 8.16
CA HIS A 91 -9.07 8.58 9.04
C HIS A 91 -7.82 8.16 8.26
N GLY A 92 -6.67 8.37 8.90
CA GLY A 92 -5.33 8.15 8.35
C GLY A 92 -5.22 6.86 7.55
N GLU A 93 -4.99 6.99 6.24
CA GLU A 93 -4.85 5.84 5.33
C GLU A 93 -3.78 4.87 5.83
N LEU A 94 -2.76 5.40 6.53
CA LEU A 94 -1.70 4.61 7.13
C LEU A 94 -2.18 3.82 8.35
N VAL A 95 -3.14 4.30 9.13
CA VAL A 95 -3.74 3.52 10.25
C VAL A 95 -4.32 2.21 9.73
N LEU A 96 -5.09 2.25 8.64
CA LEU A 96 -5.67 1.04 8.06
C LEU A 96 -4.61 0.12 7.47
N ARG A 97 -3.58 0.69 6.83
CA ARG A 97 -2.43 -0.08 6.34
C ARG A 97 -1.71 -0.79 7.49
N PHE A 98 -1.45 -0.10 8.60
CA PHE A 98 -0.85 -0.70 9.79
C PHE A 98 -1.75 -1.76 10.44
N ILE A 99 -3.06 -1.52 10.54
CA ILE A 99 -4.03 -2.53 11.00
C ILE A 99 -3.94 -3.78 10.12
N CYS A 100 -3.90 -3.64 8.79
CA CYS A 100 -3.73 -4.77 7.89
C CYS A 100 -2.36 -5.44 8.06
N GLY A 101 -1.29 -4.67 8.22
CA GLY A 101 0.06 -5.17 8.47
C GLY A 101 0.19 -5.99 9.75
N LEU A 102 -0.47 -5.53 10.83
CA LEU A 102 -0.55 -6.23 12.11
C LEU A 102 -1.41 -7.49 12.03
N SER A 103 -2.21 -7.69 10.97
CA SER A 103 -2.91 -8.97 10.74
C SER A 103 -1.98 -10.10 10.25
N ASP A 104 -0.79 -9.77 9.75
CA ASP A 104 0.25 -10.76 9.44
C ASP A 104 0.89 -11.32 10.72
N ASN A 105 0.99 -12.65 10.79
CA ASN A 105 1.57 -13.31 11.95
C ASN A 105 3.07 -13.00 12.10
N THR A 106 3.79 -12.87 10.99
CA THR A 106 5.23 -12.57 11.01
C THR A 106 5.47 -11.17 11.59
N THR A 107 4.68 -10.17 11.16
CA THR A 107 4.72 -8.82 11.73
C THR A 107 4.46 -8.82 13.23
N ARG A 108 3.41 -9.51 13.71
CA ARG A 108 3.16 -9.60 15.17
C ARG A 108 4.27 -10.33 15.93
N ALA A 109 4.83 -11.38 15.35
CA ALA A 109 5.94 -12.14 15.96
C ALA A 109 7.19 -11.26 16.16
N LEU A 110 7.48 -10.33 15.25
CA LEU A 110 8.58 -9.37 15.38
C LEU A 110 8.36 -8.36 16.52
N LEU A 111 7.12 -8.08 16.89
CA LEU A 111 6.77 -7.13 17.95
C LEU A 111 6.72 -7.80 19.33
N LYS A 112 6.50 -9.12 19.40
CA LYS A 112 6.37 -9.89 20.65
C LYS A 112 7.49 -9.67 21.68
N PRO A 113 8.77 -9.47 21.31
CA PRO A 113 9.82 -9.19 22.31
C PRO A 113 9.69 -7.83 23.00
N TYR A 114 8.95 -6.88 22.43
CA TYR A 114 8.89 -5.48 22.88
C TYR A 114 7.56 -5.12 23.54
N MET A 115 6.54 -5.97 23.43
CA MET A 115 5.20 -5.71 23.94
C MET A 115 4.44 -7.02 24.19
N GLU A 116 3.28 -6.89 24.80
CA GLU A 116 2.39 -8.02 25.07
C GLU A 116 1.93 -8.72 23.78
N GLU A 117 1.42 -9.93 23.92
CA GLU A 117 0.95 -10.73 22.79
C GLU A 117 -0.23 -10.03 22.09
N LEU A 118 -0.02 -9.69 20.82
CA LEU A 118 -1.01 -9.01 19.98
C LEU A 118 -2.13 -9.96 19.56
N SER A 119 -3.37 -9.47 19.62
CA SER A 119 -4.61 -10.23 19.45
C SER A 119 -4.74 -10.93 18.08
N THR A 120 -4.80 -12.26 18.11
CA THR A 120 -5.14 -13.09 16.93
C THR A 120 -6.60 -12.89 16.51
N GLU A 121 -7.50 -12.60 17.46
CA GLU A 121 -8.90 -12.30 17.18
C GLU A 121 -9.07 -10.99 16.41
N ALA A 122 -8.30 -9.94 16.76
CA ALA A 122 -8.24 -8.72 15.97
C ALA A 122 -7.79 -8.99 14.52
N SER A 123 -6.77 -9.84 14.37
CA SER A 123 -6.26 -10.28 13.07
C SER A 123 -7.34 -10.95 12.23
N ARG A 124 -8.11 -11.86 12.84
CA ARG A 124 -9.23 -12.55 12.18
C ARG A 124 -10.32 -11.58 11.75
N LYS A 125 -10.67 -10.59 12.58
CA LYS A 125 -11.63 -9.53 12.22
C LYS A 125 -11.16 -8.73 11.01
N VAL A 126 -9.88 -8.36 10.96
CA VAL A 126 -9.30 -7.62 9.82
C VAL A 126 -9.31 -8.46 8.54
N VAL A 127 -8.92 -9.73 8.61
CA VAL A 127 -8.98 -10.63 7.45
C VAL A 127 -10.41 -10.81 6.94
N ASN A 128 -11.38 -11.01 7.83
CA ASN A 128 -12.80 -11.12 7.46
C ASN A 128 -13.32 -9.82 6.83
N TRP A 129 -12.91 -8.67 7.36
CA TRP A 129 -13.24 -7.37 6.79
C TRP A 129 -12.65 -7.20 5.38
N LEU A 130 -11.38 -7.58 5.16
CA LEU A 130 -10.76 -7.58 3.83
C LEU A 130 -11.55 -8.44 2.86
N VAL A 131 -11.91 -9.67 3.24
CA VAL A 131 -12.78 -10.54 2.42
C VAL A 131 -14.08 -9.82 2.06
N SER A 132 -14.72 -9.15 3.02
CA SER A 132 -15.99 -8.44 2.80
C SER A 132 -15.86 -7.27 1.80
N ILE A 133 -14.80 -6.46 1.91
CA ILE A 133 -14.53 -5.38 0.95
C ILE A 133 -14.26 -5.97 -0.43
N LEU A 134 -13.50 -7.06 -0.47
CA LEU A 134 -13.14 -7.65 -1.75
C LEU A 134 -14.34 -8.27 -2.48
N GLN A 135 -15.30 -8.83 -1.74
CA GLN A 135 -16.52 -9.39 -2.31
C GLN A 135 -17.54 -8.31 -2.73
N SER A 136 -17.68 -7.24 -1.95
CA SER A 136 -18.76 -6.27 -2.14
C SER A 136 -18.36 -5.00 -2.91
N GLU A 137 -17.08 -4.61 -2.87
CA GLU A 137 -16.64 -3.29 -3.33
C GLU A 137 -15.58 -3.35 -4.43
N MET A 138 -14.90 -4.48 -4.64
CA MET A 138 -13.82 -4.56 -5.64
C MET A 138 -14.30 -4.38 -7.06
N LEU A 139 -15.41 -5.01 -7.44
CA LEU A 139 -15.91 -4.89 -8.81
C LEU A 139 -16.33 -3.44 -9.12
N GLU A 140 -16.94 -2.77 -8.16
CA GLU A 140 -17.34 -1.36 -8.27
C GLU A 140 -16.12 -0.43 -8.28
N SER A 141 -15.16 -0.63 -7.36
CA SER A 141 -13.91 0.15 -7.30
C SER A 141 -13.09 -0.04 -8.57
N TYR A 142 -13.01 -1.27 -9.09
CA TYR A 142 -12.33 -1.59 -10.34
C TYR A 142 -12.89 -0.79 -11.53
N LYS A 143 -14.20 -0.55 -11.55
CA LYS A 143 -14.87 0.19 -12.64
C LYS A 143 -14.87 1.71 -12.43
N LYS A 144 -15.04 2.18 -11.20
CA LYS A 144 -15.39 3.59 -10.92
C LYS A 144 -14.32 4.39 -10.19
N ASP A 145 -13.46 3.74 -9.39
CA ASP A 145 -12.51 4.43 -8.51
C ASP A 145 -11.18 3.69 -8.37
N LYS A 146 -10.24 4.03 -9.24
CA LYS A 146 -8.90 3.43 -9.26
C LYS A 146 -8.06 3.80 -8.03
N ARG A 147 -8.33 4.92 -7.36
CA ARG A 147 -7.63 5.29 -6.12
C ARG A 147 -8.09 4.41 -4.97
N ARG A 148 -9.40 4.18 -4.85
CA ARG A 148 -9.94 3.21 -3.87
C ARG A 148 -9.41 1.80 -4.13
N LEU A 149 -9.36 1.37 -5.39
CA LEU A 149 -8.76 0.08 -5.75
C LEU A 149 -7.30 -0.02 -5.28
N LEU A 150 -6.50 1.02 -5.50
CA LEU A 150 -5.10 1.05 -5.07
C LEU A 150 -4.97 0.99 -3.54
N ASN A 151 -5.84 1.66 -2.79
CA ASN A 151 -5.86 1.55 -1.33
C ASN A 151 -6.20 0.13 -0.85
N VAL A 152 -7.12 -0.57 -1.53
CA VAL A 152 -7.37 -2.00 -1.24
C VAL A 152 -6.14 -2.86 -1.53
N PHE A 153 -5.41 -2.58 -2.61
CA PHE A 153 -4.14 -3.28 -2.89
C PHE A 153 -3.09 -3.05 -1.82
N PHE A 154 -3.01 -1.84 -1.27
CA PHE A 154 -2.17 -1.57 -0.12
C PHE A 154 -2.56 -2.42 1.09
N TYR A 155 -3.85 -2.51 1.42
CA TYR A 155 -4.30 -3.33 2.55
C TYR A 155 -3.94 -4.81 2.36
N LEU A 156 -4.13 -5.32 1.14
CA LEU A 156 -3.72 -6.67 0.76
C LEU A 156 -2.21 -6.88 0.86
N PHE A 157 -1.42 -5.94 0.36
CA PHE A 157 0.04 -5.95 0.43
C PHE A 157 0.53 -6.00 1.88
N GLU A 158 0.01 -5.13 2.74
CA GLU A 158 0.39 -5.08 4.16
C GLU A 158 -0.01 -6.36 4.89
N SER A 159 -1.19 -6.93 4.59
CA SER A 159 -1.62 -8.20 5.21
C SER A 159 -0.70 -9.38 4.88
N ARG A 160 0.10 -9.28 3.81
CA ARG A 160 0.98 -10.34 3.26
C ARG A 160 0.30 -11.68 3.03
N ASN A 161 -1.03 -11.72 3.05
CA ASN A 161 -1.82 -12.94 2.91
C ASN A 161 -2.00 -13.27 1.43
N LYS A 162 -1.00 -13.93 0.84
CA LYS A 162 -1.03 -14.32 -0.58
C LYS A 162 -2.25 -15.16 -0.94
N ALA A 163 -2.66 -16.08 -0.05
CA ALA A 163 -3.83 -16.93 -0.28
C ALA A 163 -5.12 -16.10 -0.42
N LEU A 164 -5.31 -15.08 0.42
CA LEU A 164 -6.43 -14.14 0.31
C LEU A 164 -6.42 -13.40 -1.02
N VAL A 165 -5.25 -12.90 -1.45
CA VAL A 165 -5.09 -12.20 -2.73
C VAL A 165 -5.44 -13.13 -3.88
N THR A 166 -4.82 -14.31 -3.94
CA THR A 166 -5.04 -15.30 -4.99
C THR A 166 -6.50 -15.72 -5.05
N GLN A 167 -7.11 -16.10 -3.92
CA GLN A 167 -8.50 -16.55 -3.89
C GLN A 167 -9.47 -15.47 -4.41
N THR A 168 -9.23 -14.22 -4.02
CA THR A 168 -10.21 -13.17 -4.30
C THR A 168 -10.01 -12.48 -5.64
N LEU A 169 -8.76 -12.38 -6.11
CA LEU A 169 -8.45 -11.71 -7.37
C LEU A 169 -8.35 -12.66 -8.56
N LYS A 170 -8.44 -13.98 -8.36
CA LYS A 170 -8.48 -14.99 -9.43
C LYS A 170 -9.43 -14.66 -10.60
N PRO A 171 -10.63 -14.08 -10.40
CA PRO A 171 -11.52 -13.75 -11.52
C PRO A 171 -11.02 -12.58 -12.39
N PHE A 172 -10.10 -11.77 -11.88
CA PHE A 172 -9.62 -10.57 -12.57
C PHE A 172 -8.45 -10.93 -13.48
N LYS A 173 -8.72 -10.97 -14.78
CA LYS A 173 -7.71 -11.25 -15.82
C LYS A 173 -7.14 -9.99 -16.47
N CYS A 174 -7.69 -8.83 -16.12
CA CYS A 174 -7.30 -7.53 -16.63
C CYS A 174 -7.09 -6.59 -15.44
N PHE A 175 -6.03 -5.77 -15.49
CA PHE A 175 -5.79 -4.66 -14.56
C PHE A 175 -5.50 -3.41 -15.38
N GLU A 176 -6.36 -2.40 -15.23
CA GLU A 176 -6.26 -1.16 -15.99
C GLU A 176 -6.20 0.05 -15.06
N PHE A 177 -5.20 0.89 -15.25
CA PHE A 177 -5.02 2.18 -14.58
C PHE A 177 -4.76 3.26 -15.63
N PHE A 178 -5.46 4.37 -15.51
CA PHE A 178 -5.33 5.53 -16.38
C PHE A 178 -5.22 6.80 -15.53
N ARG A 179 -4.17 7.61 -15.75
CA ARG A 179 -3.91 8.87 -15.01
C ARG A 179 -3.87 8.70 -13.49
N VAL A 180 -3.40 7.54 -13.02
CA VAL A 180 -3.11 7.29 -11.61
C VAL A 180 -1.60 7.34 -11.43
N HIS A 181 -1.08 8.31 -10.69
CA HIS A 181 0.36 8.39 -10.47
C HIS A 181 0.84 7.22 -9.60
N HIS A 182 1.79 6.45 -10.13
CA HIS A 182 2.40 5.32 -9.43
C HIS A 182 3.81 5.66 -8.96
N THR A 183 3.96 5.87 -7.64
CA THR A 183 5.28 5.94 -6.99
C THR A 183 5.95 4.55 -7.01
N PRO A 184 7.26 4.43 -6.72
CA PRO A 184 7.93 3.13 -6.62
C PRO A 184 7.24 2.17 -5.64
N LEU A 185 6.66 2.68 -4.55
CA LEU A 185 5.86 1.89 -3.60
C LEU A 185 4.55 1.39 -4.23
N HIS A 186 3.84 2.23 -5.01
CA HIS A 186 2.64 1.79 -5.74
C HIS A 186 2.97 0.65 -6.71
N CYS A 187 4.11 0.72 -7.40
CA CYS A 187 4.58 -0.34 -8.29
C CYS A 187 4.94 -1.62 -7.54
N ALA A 188 5.57 -1.53 -6.37
CA ALA A 188 5.87 -2.70 -5.52
C ALA A 188 4.59 -3.40 -5.04
N VAL A 189 3.60 -2.62 -4.60
CA VAL A 189 2.27 -3.12 -4.22
C VAL A 189 1.60 -3.81 -5.40
N LEU A 190 1.55 -3.16 -6.56
CA LEU A 190 0.95 -3.75 -7.76
C LEU A 190 1.67 -5.04 -8.18
N ALA A 191 3.01 -5.05 -8.15
CA ALA A 191 3.80 -6.23 -8.43
C ALA A 191 3.47 -7.38 -7.48
N PHE A 192 3.35 -7.13 -6.17
CA PHE A 192 2.94 -8.15 -5.20
C PHE A 192 1.56 -8.75 -5.56
N ILE A 193 0.59 -7.90 -5.87
CA ILE A 193 -0.77 -8.32 -6.22
C ILE A 193 -0.77 -9.18 -7.49
N LEU A 194 -0.15 -8.68 -8.57
CA LEU A 194 -0.09 -9.38 -9.85
C LEU A 194 0.67 -10.71 -9.74
N ASN A 195 1.74 -10.77 -8.93
CA ASN A 195 2.47 -12.02 -8.68
C ASN A 195 1.66 -13.07 -7.90
N CYS A 196 0.61 -12.68 -7.18
CA CYS A 196 -0.30 -13.62 -6.52
C CYS A 196 -1.41 -14.11 -7.46
N CYS A 197 -1.59 -13.47 -8.62
CA CYS A 197 -2.65 -13.79 -9.56
C CYS A 197 -2.10 -14.67 -10.68
N GLU A 198 -2.68 -15.86 -10.83
CA GLU A 198 -2.37 -16.74 -11.95
C GLU A 198 -3.16 -16.29 -13.20
N ASP A 199 -2.49 -16.31 -14.35
CA ASP A 199 -3.02 -15.97 -15.68
C ASP A 199 -3.56 -14.55 -15.84
N ILE A 200 -2.85 -13.53 -15.35
CA ILE A 200 -3.13 -12.16 -15.79
C ILE A 200 -2.90 -12.06 -17.30
N GLU A 201 -3.94 -11.66 -18.01
CA GLU A 201 -3.87 -11.54 -19.47
C GLU A 201 -3.47 -10.13 -19.88
N ARG A 202 -3.97 -9.11 -19.17
CA ARG A 202 -3.84 -7.72 -19.60
C ARG A 202 -3.45 -6.80 -18.45
N LEU A 203 -2.46 -5.94 -18.67
CA LEU A 203 -2.04 -4.90 -17.75
C LEU A 203 -1.83 -3.58 -18.48
N TYR A 204 -2.67 -2.60 -18.17
CA TYR A 204 -2.63 -1.27 -18.77
C TYR A 204 -2.29 -0.23 -17.71
N LEU A 205 -1.20 0.49 -17.90
CA LEU A 205 -0.68 1.53 -17.00
C LEU A 205 -0.47 2.84 -17.77
N ASN A 206 -1.54 3.31 -18.39
CA ASN A 206 -1.50 4.47 -19.28
C ASN A 206 -1.52 5.78 -18.49
N GLU A 207 -0.69 6.74 -18.89
CA GLU A 207 -0.52 8.05 -18.25
C GLU A 207 -0.27 7.95 -16.72
N CYS A 208 0.34 6.86 -16.28
CA CYS A 208 0.52 6.54 -14.86
C CYS A 208 1.77 7.18 -14.23
N ASN A 209 2.56 7.92 -15.02
CA ASN A 209 3.80 8.59 -14.59
C ASN A 209 4.67 7.69 -13.70
N ILE A 210 5.04 6.52 -14.23
CA ILE A 210 5.88 5.53 -13.53
C ILE A 210 7.34 5.91 -13.72
N GLU A 211 8.06 6.04 -12.61
CA GLU A 211 9.51 6.29 -12.59
C GLU A 211 10.29 4.99 -12.83
N SER A 212 11.57 5.12 -13.16
CA SER A 212 12.48 3.99 -13.45
C SER A 212 12.50 2.94 -12.35
N GLU A 213 12.58 3.37 -11.08
CA GLU A 213 12.54 2.43 -9.95
C GLU A 213 11.20 1.67 -9.90
N GLY A 214 10.09 2.34 -10.18
CA GLY A 214 8.77 1.72 -10.24
C GLY A 214 8.67 0.67 -11.35
N LEU A 215 9.22 0.97 -12.52
CA LEU A 215 9.25 0.02 -13.64
C LEU A 215 10.11 -1.21 -13.30
N GLU A 216 11.24 -1.03 -12.62
CA GLU A 216 12.06 -2.14 -12.12
C GLU A 216 11.29 -3.04 -11.14
N LYS A 217 10.44 -2.48 -10.25
CA LYS A 217 9.57 -3.31 -9.39
C LYS A 217 8.58 -4.15 -10.21
N LEU A 218 8.13 -3.63 -11.35
CA LEU A 218 7.16 -4.31 -12.24
C LEU A 218 7.81 -5.28 -13.22
N LYS A 219 9.13 -5.21 -13.43
CA LYS A 219 9.87 -6.01 -14.41
C LYS A 219 9.42 -7.47 -14.47
N ARG A 220 9.45 -8.17 -13.33
CA ARG A 220 9.10 -9.59 -13.26
C ARG A 220 7.68 -9.89 -13.73
N VAL A 221 6.71 -9.05 -13.36
CA VAL A 221 5.31 -9.26 -13.74
C VAL A 221 5.08 -8.93 -15.22
N LEU A 222 5.80 -7.97 -15.79
CA LEU A 222 5.71 -7.67 -17.22
C LEU A 222 6.16 -8.86 -18.09
N HIS A 223 7.05 -9.73 -17.58
CA HIS A 223 7.47 -10.95 -18.29
C HIS A 223 6.44 -12.09 -18.29
N THR A 224 5.30 -11.95 -17.61
CA THR A 224 4.27 -13.00 -17.55
C THR A 224 2.99 -12.65 -18.29
N ILE A 225 2.82 -11.39 -18.68
CA ILE A 225 1.55 -10.83 -19.18
C ILE A 225 1.48 -10.88 -20.70
N LYS A 226 0.28 -11.14 -21.24
CA LYS A 226 0.04 -11.31 -22.68
C LYS A 226 -0.16 -10.00 -23.43
N ASP A 227 -0.79 -9.02 -22.80
CA ASP A 227 -1.13 -7.71 -23.39
C ASP A 227 -0.75 -6.60 -22.41
N ILE A 228 0.23 -5.80 -22.80
CA ILE A 228 0.82 -4.77 -21.95
C ILE A 228 0.63 -3.41 -22.63
N ARG A 229 0.12 -2.44 -21.88
CA ARG A 229 0.02 -1.05 -22.33
C ARG A 229 0.72 -0.11 -21.36
N LEU A 230 1.70 0.62 -21.88
CA LEU A 230 2.55 1.56 -21.18
C LEU A 230 2.58 2.88 -21.96
N CYS A 231 1.41 3.46 -22.23
CA CYS A 231 1.30 4.70 -23.00
C CYS A 231 1.43 5.93 -22.13
N GLY A 232 2.13 6.96 -22.60
CA GLY A 232 2.28 8.23 -21.88
C GLY A 232 3.04 8.12 -20.56
N ILE A 233 3.92 7.13 -20.40
CA ILE A 233 4.84 7.03 -19.28
C ILE A 233 6.17 7.73 -19.61
N ASN A 234 6.94 8.10 -18.60
CA ASN A 234 8.19 8.86 -18.77
C ASN A 234 9.39 7.92 -18.95
N LEU A 235 9.37 7.08 -19.98
CA LEU A 235 10.51 6.22 -20.30
C LEU A 235 11.62 7.08 -20.92
N THR A 236 12.81 7.03 -20.34
CA THR A 236 14.01 7.57 -20.98
C THR A 236 14.79 6.43 -21.66
N ASP A 237 15.83 6.78 -22.43
CA ASP A 237 16.69 5.78 -23.09
C ASP A 237 17.30 4.77 -22.09
N GLU A 238 17.48 5.14 -20.81
CA GLU A 238 17.97 4.25 -19.75
C GLU A 238 17.01 3.10 -19.42
N GLN A 239 15.70 3.27 -19.61
CA GLN A 239 14.69 2.25 -19.31
C GLN A 239 14.37 1.35 -20.51
N MET A 240 14.88 1.68 -21.70
CA MET A 240 14.65 0.90 -22.92
C MET A 240 15.24 -0.52 -22.89
N PRO A 241 16.40 -0.79 -22.26
CA PRO A 241 16.87 -2.16 -22.05
C PRO A 241 15.87 -3.03 -21.28
N LEU A 242 15.16 -2.47 -20.30
CA LEU A 242 14.12 -3.22 -19.56
C LEU A 242 12.95 -3.58 -20.49
N LEU A 243 12.52 -2.66 -21.35
CA LEU A 243 11.52 -2.96 -22.37
C LEU A 243 12.02 -4.01 -23.36
N ALA A 244 13.26 -3.90 -23.86
CA ALA A 244 13.83 -4.86 -24.79
C ALA A 244 13.85 -6.28 -24.22
N GLN A 245 14.08 -6.41 -22.91
CA GLN A 245 14.05 -7.70 -22.21
C GLN A 245 12.67 -8.38 -22.25
N LEU A 246 11.57 -7.64 -22.51
CA LEU A 246 10.24 -8.23 -22.71
C LEU A 246 10.21 -9.22 -23.87
N SER A 247 11.19 -9.20 -24.77
CA SER A 247 11.37 -10.25 -25.78
C SER A 247 11.54 -11.66 -25.22
N ASN A 248 11.98 -11.79 -23.96
CA ASN A 248 12.05 -13.07 -23.26
C ASN A 248 10.68 -13.57 -22.78
N ASN A 249 9.65 -12.73 -22.79
CA ASN A 249 8.29 -13.12 -22.45
C ASN A 249 7.69 -13.97 -23.58
N ARG A 250 7.48 -15.26 -23.31
CA ARG A 250 6.93 -16.22 -24.29
C ARG A 250 5.40 -16.16 -24.44
N SER A 251 4.71 -15.40 -23.58
CA SER A 251 3.26 -15.22 -23.62
C SER A 251 2.84 -13.86 -24.19
N LEU A 252 3.77 -12.91 -24.35
CA LEU A 252 3.52 -11.56 -24.85
C LEU A 252 3.02 -11.61 -26.29
N LYS A 253 1.80 -11.12 -26.51
CA LYS A 253 1.14 -11.02 -27.83
C LYS A 253 0.99 -9.56 -28.28
N TYR A 254 0.70 -8.65 -27.35
CA TYR A 254 0.41 -7.26 -27.64
C TYR A 254 1.24 -6.36 -26.72
N LEU A 255 1.97 -5.41 -27.30
CA LEU A 255 2.68 -4.37 -26.56
C LEU A 255 2.34 -3.01 -27.15
N GLU A 256 1.66 -2.17 -26.38
CA GLU A 256 1.46 -0.76 -26.72
C GLU A 256 2.32 0.09 -25.78
N PHE A 257 3.17 0.95 -26.31
CA PHE A 257 3.89 1.91 -25.47
C PHE A 257 4.13 3.21 -26.20
N SER A 258 4.08 4.30 -25.44
CA SER A 258 4.47 5.61 -25.94
C SER A 258 5.17 6.36 -24.83
N SER A 259 6.26 7.02 -25.18
CA SER A 259 7.02 7.83 -24.24
C SER A 259 7.22 9.23 -24.77
N LYS A 260 7.26 10.19 -23.84
CA LYS A 260 7.53 11.59 -24.11
C LYS A 260 9.02 11.93 -24.13
N ALA A 261 9.90 11.02 -23.72
CA ALA A 261 11.31 11.28 -23.42
C ALA A 261 12.30 10.32 -24.12
N VAL A 262 11.84 9.56 -25.11
CA VAL A 262 12.65 8.59 -25.84
C VAL A 262 13.29 9.25 -27.07
N SER A 263 14.60 9.04 -27.27
CA SER A 263 15.34 9.54 -28.44
C SER A 263 15.45 8.48 -29.55
N ASP A 264 15.99 8.86 -30.72
CA ASP A 264 16.24 7.93 -31.85
C ASP A 264 17.15 6.74 -31.47
N ARG A 265 17.96 6.87 -30.41
CA ARG A 265 18.84 5.79 -29.91
C ARG A 265 18.05 4.54 -29.48
N SER A 266 16.78 4.73 -29.13
CA SER A 266 15.90 3.70 -28.61
C SER A 266 15.24 2.84 -29.67
N ALA A 267 15.32 3.26 -30.94
CA ALA A 267 14.86 2.46 -32.08
C ALA A 267 15.58 1.11 -32.17
N GLY A 268 16.85 1.02 -31.73
CA GLY A 268 17.62 -0.22 -31.68
C GLY A 268 16.99 -1.26 -30.75
N TYR A 269 16.63 -0.84 -29.53
CA TYR A 269 15.99 -1.71 -28.52
C TYR A 269 14.61 -2.21 -28.96
N ILE A 270 13.84 -1.35 -29.63
CA ILE A 270 12.52 -1.73 -30.17
C ILE A 270 12.69 -2.77 -31.28
N ARG A 271 13.64 -2.55 -32.19
CA ARG A 271 13.95 -3.51 -33.26
C ARG A 271 14.40 -4.86 -32.70
N GLU A 272 15.28 -4.85 -31.71
CA GLU A 272 15.72 -6.07 -31.01
C GLU A 272 14.52 -6.80 -30.37
N LEU A 273 13.66 -6.06 -29.66
CA LEU A 273 12.44 -6.60 -29.07
C LEU A 273 11.58 -7.30 -30.14
N MET A 274 11.31 -6.63 -31.25
CA MET A 274 10.49 -7.18 -32.34
C MET A 274 11.12 -8.43 -32.98
N GLN A 275 12.44 -8.46 -33.14
CA GLN A 275 13.15 -9.59 -33.76
C GLN A 275 13.28 -10.79 -32.83
N ALA A 276 13.51 -10.56 -31.54
CA ALA A 276 13.73 -11.61 -30.56
C ALA A 276 12.42 -12.20 -29.98
N SER A 277 11.32 -11.44 -30.02
CA SER A 277 10.03 -11.88 -29.50
C SER A 277 9.34 -12.89 -30.42
N SER A 278 9.37 -14.17 -30.06
CA SER A 278 8.74 -15.23 -30.86
C SER A 278 7.21 -15.26 -30.80
N SER A 279 6.59 -14.64 -29.79
CA SER A 279 5.14 -14.67 -29.54
C SER A 279 4.42 -13.37 -29.88
N LEU A 280 5.17 -12.28 -30.12
CA LEU A 280 4.62 -10.95 -30.32
C LEU A 280 3.88 -10.87 -31.65
N GLN A 281 2.61 -10.50 -31.59
CA GLN A 281 1.73 -10.37 -32.76
C GLN A 281 1.65 -8.92 -33.22
N GLU A 282 1.66 -7.99 -32.26
CA GLU A 282 1.51 -6.57 -32.53
C GLU A 282 2.27 -5.72 -31.52
N ILE A 283 2.94 -4.70 -32.04
CA ILE A 283 3.56 -3.63 -31.26
C ILE A 283 3.09 -2.28 -31.80
N ARG A 284 2.71 -1.36 -30.91
CA ARG A 284 2.20 -0.03 -31.25
C ARG A 284 2.82 1.05 -30.36
#